data_AF-A0A2D6XM64-F1
#
_entry.id   AF-A0A2D6XM64-F1
#
_cell.length_a   1.000
_cell.length_b   1.000
_cell.length_c   1.000
_cell.angle_alpha   90.00
_cell.angle_beta   90.00
_cell.angle_gamma   90.00
#
_symmetry.space_group_name_H-M   'P 1'
#
loop_
_entity.id
_entity.type
_entity.pdbx_description
1 polymer ?
#
loop_
_entity_poly.entity_id
_entity_poly.type
_entity_poly.pdbx_seq_one_letter_code
_entity_poly.pdbx_strand_id
1 'polypeptide(L)'
;MLNEVKNVFAVHQSEGSFAGGLHIEMTGQNVTECTGGTQKISDRDLSSRYRTHCDPRLNANQALELAFLISDEIKKNSIYVRSGIRAVS
;
A
#
# COMPACT_ATOMS: atom_id res chain seq x y z
N MET A 1 3.05 7.01 -0.93
CA MET A 1 2.16 5.82 -1.07
C MET A 1 2.44 4.79 0.02
N LEU A 2 3.52 3.99 -0.02
CA LEU A 2 3.75 2.89 0.94
C LEU A 2 3.78 3.33 2.42
N ASN A 3 4.37 4.48 2.72
CA ASN A 3 4.40 5.01 4.09
C ASN A 3 2.99 5.32 4.62
N GLU A 4 2.10 5.80 3.76
CA GLU A 4 0.72 6.12 4.17
C GLU A 4 -0.02 4.85 4.59
N VAL A 5 0.14 3.77 3.83
CA VAL A 5 -0.45 2.48 4.19
C VAL A 5 0.07 1.99 5.54
N LYS A 6 1.38 2.04 5.77
CA LYS A 6 1.96 1.66 7.08
C LYS A 6 1.40 2.52 8.21
N ASN A 7 1.25 3.83 7.99
CA ASN A 7 0.72 4.76 8.97
C ASN A 7 -0.75 4.45 9.29
N VAL A 8 -1.58 4.14 8.29
CA VAL A 8 -2.98 3.74 8.50
C VAL A 8 -3.07 2.52 9.42
N PHE A 9 -2.29 1.47 9.16
CA PHE A 9 -2.26 0.28 10.03
C PHE A 9 -1.76 0.60 11.44
N ALA A 10 -0.69 1.39 11.57
CA ALA A 10 -0.10 1.75 12.85
C ALA A 10 -1.04 2.60 13.72
N VAL A 11 -1.74 3.56 13.12
CA VAL A 11 -2.73 4.40 13.83
C VAL A 11 -3.94 3.56 14.26
N HIS A 12 -4.50 2.75 13.37
CA HIS A 12 -5.62 1.88 13.77
C HIS A 12 -5.24 0.95 14.92
N GLN A 13 -4.01 0.42 14.88
CA GLN A 13 -3.48 -0.39 15.96
C GLN A 13 -3.31 0.38 17.27
N SER A 14 -2.78 1.61 17.26
CA SER A 14 -2.61 2.42 18.47
C SER A 14 -3.95 2.80 19.10
N GLU A 15 -4.96 3.06 18.27
CA GLU A 15 -6.30 3.44 18.70
C GLU A 15 -7.21 2.24 19.00
N GLY A 16 -6.70 0.99 18.89
CA GLY A 16 -7.50 -0.23 19.09
C GLY A 16 -8.68 -0.38 18.10
N SER A 17 -8.59 0.29 16.95
CA SER A 17 -9.61 0.29 15.90
C SER A 17 -9.21 -0.60 14.72
N PHE A 18 -10.13 -0.83 13.78
CA PHE A 18 -9.91 -1.73 12.65
C PHE A 18 -9.62 -0.97 11.36
N ALA A 19 -8.48 -1.24 10.73
CA ALA A 19 -8.14 -0.75 9.38
C ALA A 19 -8.99 -1.48 8.33
N GLY A 20 -10.19 -0.93 8.07
CA GLY A 20 -11.26 -1.62 7.32
C GLY A 20 -11.05 -1.78 5.82
N GLY A 21 -10.11 -1.04 5.23
CA GLY A 21 -9.82 -1.14 3.81
C GLY A 21 -8.92 -0.02 3.31
N LEU A 22 -8.51 -0.16 2.05
CA LEU A 22 -7.71 0.84 1.34
C LEU A 22 -8.36 1.10 -0.01
N HIS A 23 -8.45 2.36 -0.40
CA HIS A 23 -8.88 2.77 -1.73
C HIS A 23 -7.64 3.18 -2.54
N ILE A 24 -7.45 2.56 -3.70
CA ILE A 24 -6.25 2.73 -4.51
C ILE A 24 -6.65 2.85 -5.98
N GLU A 25 -6.07 3.83 -6.68
CA GLU A 25 -6.18 3.94 -8.14
C GLU A 25 -5.08 3.11 -8.81
N MET A 26 -5.47 2.16 -9.65
CA MET A 26 -4.54 1.27 -10.33
C MET A 26 -4.96 0.94 -11.76
N THR A 27 -4.02 0.45 -12.56
CA THR A 27 -4.27 -0.10 -13.89
C THR A 27 -3.39 -1.32 -14.17
N GLY A 28 -3.95 -2.30 -14.88
CA GLY A 28 -3.19 -3.45 -15.40
C GLY A 28 -2.26 -3.12 -16.57
N GLN A 29 -2.31 -1.88 -17.07
CA GLN A 29 -1.44 -1.43 -18.15
C GLN A 29 -0.02 -1.16 -17.63
N ASN A 30 0.98 -1.40 -18.49
CA ASN A 30 2.37 -1.07 -18.21
C ASN A 30 2.61 0.43 -18.42
N VAL A 31 2.20 1.23 -17.43
CA VAL A 31 2.33 2.70 -17.36
C VAL A 31 3.45 3.13 -16.41
N THR A 32 3.92 4.36 -16.60
CA THR A 32 4.89 5.04 -15.74
C THR A 32 4.26 6.29 -15.13
N GLU A 33 3.17 6.11 -14.38
CA GLU A 33 2.41 7.23 -13.80
C GLU A 33 2.88 7.55 -12.38
N CYS A 34 3.28 6.55 -11.58
CA CYS A 34 3.85 6.75 -10.24
C CYS A 34 5.35 6.45 -10.19
N THR A 35 6.11 7.27 -9.47
CA THR A 35 7.55 7.07 -9.23
C THR A 35 7.85 5.95 -8.23
N GLY A 36 9.04 5.38 -8.30
CA GLY A 36 9.53 4.37 -7.37
C GLY A 36 9.05 2.96 -7.71
N GLY A 37 8.72 2.18 -6.66
CA GLY A 37 8.50 0.74 -6.75
C GLY A 37 9.76 -0.05 -7.12
N THR A 38 9.63 -1.36 -7.22
CA THR A 38 10.72 -2.27 -7.63
C THR A 38 11.35 -1.92 -8.99
N GLN A 39 10.58 -1.33 -9.91
CA GLN A 39 11.06 -0.88 -11.21
C GLN A 39 11.88 0.42 -11.16
N LYS A 40 11.94 1.09 -10.00
CA LYS A 40 12.68 2.35 -9.78
C LYS A 40 12.34 3.44 -10.79
N ILE A 41 11.04 3.62 -11.06
CA ILE A 41 10.55 4.63 -12.00
C ILE A 41 10.98 6.02 -11.49
N SER A 42 11.77 6.73 -12.28
CA SER A 42 12.22 8.10 -11.99
C SER A 42 11.29 9.13 -12.62
N ASP A 43 11.45 10.41 -12.25
CA ASP A 43 10.68 11.51 -12.84
C ASP A 43 10.85 11.59 -14.38
N ARG A 44 12.02 11.18 -14.88
CA ARG A 44 12.29 11.16 -16.33
C ARG A 44 11.47 10.10 -17.06
N ASP A 45 11.20 8.99 -16.39
CA ASP A 45 10.47 7.85 -16.96
C ASP A 45 8.96 8.14 -17.09
N LEU A 46 8.45 9.14 -16.35
CA LEU A 46 7.04 9.54 -16.39
C LEU A 46 6.61 9.91 -17.82
N SER A 47 7.47 10.63 -18.54
CA SER A 47 7.18 11.08 -19.92
C SER A 47 6.97 9.94 -20.93
N SER A 48 7.41 8.71 -20.62
CA SER A 48 7.39 7.60 -21.57
C SER A 48 6.00 6.98 -21.75
N ARG A 49 5.23 6.85 -20.67
CA ARG A 49 3.95 6.12 -20.65
C ARG A 49 2.95 6.68 -19.63
N TYR A 50 2.90 7.99 -19.48
CA TYR A 50 1.81 8.67 -18.77
C TYR A 50 0.55 8.65 -19.64
N ARG A 51 -0.50 7.93 -19.23
CA ARG A 51 -1.69 7.68 -20.07
C ARG A 51 -3.01 8.16 -19.47
N THR A 52 -2.94 8.90 -18.38
CA THR A 52 -4.10 9.50 -17.71
C THR A 52 -4.03 11.01 -17.83
N HIS A 53 -5.18 11.66 -17.98
CA HIS A 53 -5.32 13.12 -17.80
C HIS A 53 -5.72 13.49 -16.37
N CYS A 54 -6.03 12.49 -15.54
CA CYS A 54 -6.37 12.63 -14.12
C CYS A 54 -5.14 12.34 -13.25
N ASP A 55 -5.37 11.82 -12.04
CA ASP A 55 -4.33 11.43 -11.11
C ASP A 55 -3.52 10.21 -11.61
N PRO A 56 -2.22 10.14 -11.28
CA PRO A 56 -1.36 9.03 -11.65
C PRO A 56 -1.72 7.73 -10.92
N ARG A 57 -1.87 6.63 -11.68
CA ARG A 57 -2.29 5.32 -11.17
C ARG A 57 -1.10 4.40 -10.94
N LEU A 58 -1.26 3.46 -10.00
CA LEU A 58 -0.29 2.37 -9.86
C LEU A 58 -0.33 1.44 -11.07
N ASN A 59 0.84 1.07 -11.59
CA ASN A 59 0.94 -0.01 -12.55
C ASN A 59 0.84 -1.39 -11.87
N ALA A 60 0.74 -2.46 -12.66
CA ALA A 60 0.56 -3.83 -12.15
C ALA A 60 1.64 -4.27 -11.14
N ASN A 61 2.92 -3.92 -11.37
CA ASN A 61 4.02 -4.30 -10.48
C ASN A 61 3.93 -3.55 -9.14
N GLN A 62 3.65 -2.25 -9.19
CA GLN A 62 3.46 -1.42 -8.00
C GLN A 62 2.24 -1.86 -7.19
N ALA A 63 1.14 -2.22 -7.86
CA ALA A 63 -0.04 -2.76 -7.21
C ALA A 63 0.22 -4.11 -6.52
N LEU A 64 1.02 -5.00 -7.14
CA LEU A 64 1.38 -6.28 -6.56
C LEU A 64 2.32 -6.12 -5.35
N GLU A 65 3.32 -5.24 -5.45
CA GLU A 65 4.21 -4.89 -4.33
C GLU A 65 3.41 -4.39 -3.13
N LEU A 66 2.45 -3.49 -3.39
CA LEU A 66 1.55 -2.99 -2.38
C LEU A 66 0.69 -4.08 -1.74
N ALA A 67 0.17 -5.03 -2.53
CA ALA A 67 -0.63 -6.14 -2.02
C ALA A 67 0.17 -7.02 -1.04
N PHE A 68 1.44 -7.30 -1.34
CA PHE A 68 2.31 -8.03 -0.40
C PHE A 68 2.55 -7.25 0.90
N LEU A 69 2.81 -5.94 0.82
CA LEU A 69 2.97 -5.11 2.00
C LEU A 69 1.70 -5.11 2.87
N ILE A 70 0.52 -4.96 2.27
CA ILE A 70 -0.77 -5.00 2.98
C ILE A 70 -0.96 -6.38 3.65
N SER A 71 -0.63 -7.46 2.95
CA SER A 71 -0.71 -8.82 3.50
C SER A 71 0.13 -8.95 4.78
N ASP A 72 1.34 -8.38 4.79
CA ASP A 72 2.23 -8.44 5.94
C ASP A 72 1.74 -7.55 7.10
N GLU A 73 1.18 -6.37 6.83
CA GLU A 73 0.56 -5.54 7.89
C GLU A 73 -0.66 -6.24 8.51
N ILE A 74 -1.52 -6.90 7.73
CA ILE A 74 -2.65 -7.69 8.23
C ILE A 74 -2.17 -8.83 9.14
N LYS A 75 -1.11 -9.56 8.73
CA LYS A 75 -0.54 -10.63 9.56
C LYS A 75 0.00 -10.09 10.89
N LYS A 76 0.73 -8.98 10.87
CA LYS A 76 1.22 -8.32 12.10
C LYS A 76 0.07 -7.98 13.03
N ASN A 77 -0.98 -7.32 12.52
CA ASN A 77 -2.14 -6.95 13.33
C ASN A 77 -2.85 -8.17 13.94
N SER A 78 -3.00 -9.27 13.19
CA SER A 78 -3.56 -10.51 13.73
C SER A 78 -2.75 -11.06 14.91
N ILE A 79 -1.42 -11.03 14.81
CA ILE A 79 -0.52 -11.45 15.90
C ILE A 79 -0.68 -10.53 17.11
N TYR A 80 -0.74 -9.21 16.91
CA TYR A 80 -0.94 -8.24 17.99
C TYR A 80 -2.24 -8.47 18.75
N VAL A 81 -3.37 -8.67 18.06
CA VAL A 81 -4.66 -8.97 18.70
C VAL A 81 -4.57 -10.24 19.55
N ARG A 82 -3.95 -11.30 19.06
CA ARG A 82 -3.79 -12.56 19.80
C ARG A 82 -2.92 -12.40 21.05
N SER A 83 -1.84 -11.63 20.96
CA SER A 83 -0.96 -11.34 22.10
C SER A 83 -1.64 -10.45 23.15
N GLY A 84 -2.40 -9.44 22.71
CA GLY A 84 -3.19 -8.58 23.59
C GLY A 84 -4.22 -9.37 24.39
N ILE A 85 -4.95 -10.29 23.75
CA ILE A 85 -5.90 -11.17 24.45
C ILE A 85 -5.20 -12.04 25.51
N ARG A 86 -4.00 -12.58 25.21
CA ARG A 86 -3.23 -13.38 26.18
C ARG A 86 -2.71 -12.57 27.37
N ALA A 87 -2.37 -11.31 27.17
CA ALA A 87 -1.85 -10.46 28.25
C ALA A 87 -2.94 -10.00 29.25
N VAL A 88 -4.22 -10.13 28.88
CA VAL A 88 -5.38 -9.74 29.70
C VAL A 88 -6.06 -10.97 30.33
N SER A 89 -5.61 -12.18 30.03
CA SER A 89 -6.12 -13.46 30.57
C SER A 89 -5.29 -13.99 31.73
#